data_AF-A0A5B7ALT9-F1
#
_entry.id   AF-A0A5B7ALT9-F1
#
_cell.length_a   1.000
_cell.length_b   1.000
_cell.length_c   1.000
_cell.angle_alpha   90.00
_cell.angle_beta   90.00
_cell.angle_gamma   90.00
#
_symmetry.space_group_name_H-M   'P 1'
#
loop_
_entity.id
_entity.type
_entity.pdbx_description
1 polymer ?
#
loop_
_entity_poly.entity_id
_entity_poly.type
_entity_poly.pdbx_seq_one_letter_code
_entity_poly.pdbx_strand_id
1 'polypeptide(L)'
;MTHLMIIGDGPTKTRITGGANFIDGTTTFHTATVVALGEYFIARDIGFENSAGPEKHQAVALRVGADMSIFYNCDMDGYQDTLYAHTYRQFYRDCRITGTIDFLFGDSAALFQNCTMLVRKPLPNQQCIVTAQGRKEKNQTTGIVLQNCTITADPSYRPVQTTFKSYLGRPWKEFSRTIIMESYIDDLIMPEGWLPWNGNFALDTCHYAEFNNRGPASSKLNRVRWRGVKNVSTTSIQRYTASVFIAGDSWIPLTGVPYAPGLIYDPPPNDGNDYDDEDEDDHAPVPALSPESLLAAPSPIFPPQLHIAPQPTSSNLPSKPTFINNFKMFFRGL
;
A
#
# COMPACT_ATOMS: atom_id res chain seq x y z
N MET A 1 7.64 -9.14 -18.96
CA MET A 1 6.54 -10.14 -18.95
C MET A 1 5.32 -9.44 -18.37
N THR A 2 4.17 -9.49 -19.04
CA THR A 2 2.89 -8.93 -18.57
C THR A 2 1.88 -10.06 -18.38
N HIS A 3 0.74 -9.80 -17.73
CA HIS A 3 -0.37 -10.76 -17.54
C HIS A 3 0.04 -12.05 -16.81
N LEU A 4 0.98 -11.94 -15.88
CA LEU A 4 1.43 -13.07 -15.09
C LEU A 4 0.52 -13.28 -13.88
N MET A 5 0.00 -14.49 -13.71
CA MET A 5 -0.73 -14.88 -12.50
C MET A 5 0.02 -15.94 -11.70
N ILE A 6 0.18 -15.69 -10.40
CA ILE A 6 0.70 -16.65 -9.44
C ILE A 6 -0.41 -17.03 -8.45
N ILE A 7 -0.65 -18.34 -8.28
CA ILE A 7 -1.63 -18.88 -7.32
C ILE A 7 -0.97 -19.88 -6.37
N GLY A 8 -1.13 -19.67 -5.06
CA GLY A 8 -0.68 -20.57 -4.01
C GLY A 8 -1.80 -21.45 -3.46
N ASP A 9 -1.48 -22.28 -2.47
CA ASP A 9 -2.45 -23.15 -1.78
C ASP A 9 -3.06 -22.48 -0.53
N GLY A 10 -2.79 -21.19 -0.33
CA GLY A 10 -3.23 -20.37 0.79
C GLY A 10 -2.08 -19.52 1.35
N PRO A 11 -2.35 -18.30 1.85
CA PRO A 11 -1.30 -17.33 2.21
C PRO A 11 -0.40 -17.78 3.37
N THR A 12 -0.89 -18.68 4.23
CA THR A 12 -0.10 -19.28 5.32
C THR A 12 0.57 -20.59 4.96
N LYS A 13 0.18 -21.21 3.83
CA LYS A 13 0.73 -22.50 3.37
C LYS A 13 1.82 -22.33 2.35
N THR A 14 1.66 -21.35 1.46
CA THR A 14 2.64 -21.07 0.42
C THR A 14 3.22 -19.68 0.62
N ARG A 15 4.51 -19.62 0.97
CA ARG A 15 5.23 -18.39 1.30
C ARG A 15 6.51 -18.29 0.49
N ILE A 16 6.77 -17.09 -0.05
CA ILE A 16 8.07 -16.72 -0.61
C ILE A 16 8.76 -15.84 0.44
N THR A 17 9.93 -16.28 0.91
CA THR A 17 10.65 -15.62 2.01
C THR A 17 12.05 -15.19 1.60
N GLY A 18 12.50 -14.08 2.16
CA GLY A 18 13.82 -13.46 1.94
C GLY A 18 14.24 -12.68 3.18
N GLY A 19 15.46 -12.13 3.19
CA GLY A 19 16.02 -11.45 4.36
C GLY A 19 16.96 -10.29 4.05
N ALA A 20 16.94 -9.80 2.80
CA ALA A 20 17.72 -8.62 2.43
C ALA A 20 17.19 -7.39 3.18
N ASN A 21 18.10 -6.52 3.63
CA ASN A 21 17.77 -5.42 4.52
C ASN A 21 18.78 -4.27 4.45
N PHE A 22 18.40 -3.12 5.01
CA PHE A 22 19.20 -1.90 5.01
C PHE A 22 20.49 -2.01 5.81
N ILE A 23 20.44 -2.58 7.02
CA ILE A 23 21.60 -2.66 7.92
C ILE A 23 22.75 -3.46 7.31
N ASP A 24 22.43 -4.52 6.57
CA ASP A 24 23.43 -5.37 5.91
C ASP A 24 23.91 -4.80 4.57
N GLY A 25 23.58 -3.53 4.26
CA GLY A 25 24.12 -2.77 3.14
C GLY A 25 23.25 -2.74 1.88
N THR A 26 22.01 -3.26 1.93
CA THR A 26 21.08 -3.22 0.78
C THR A 26 20.11 -2.05 0.90
N THR A 27 20.16 -1.09 -0.02
CA THR A 27 19.19 0.03 0.00
C THR A 27 17.74 -0.47 -0.09
N THR A 28 16.79 0.19 0.59
CA THR A 28 15.37 -0.23 0.70
C THR A 28 14.73 -0.72 -0.60
N PHE A 29 14.98 -0.04 -1.73
CA PHE A 29 14.41 -0.44 -3.02
C PHE A 29 14.78 -1.87 -3.46
N HIS A 30 15.97 -2.32 -3.06
CA HIS A 30 16.56 -3.62 -3.40
C HIS A 30 16.39 -4.68 -2.30
N THR A 31 15.76 -4.35 -1.16
CA THR A 31 15.54 -5.33 -0.07
C THR A 31 14.34 -6.25 -0.30
N ALA A 32 13.51 -5.94 -1.31
CA ALA A 32 12.28 -6.65 -1.61
C ALA A 32 12.51 -8.15 -1.89
N THR A 33 11.86 -9.02 -1.10
CA THR A 33 11.83 -10.48 -1.36
C THR A 33 11.23 -10.80 -2.73
N VAL A 34 10.10 -10.15 -3.06
CA VAL A 34 9.47 -10.25 -4.38
C VAL A 34 9.28 -8.88 -4.99
N VAL A 35 9.55 -8.77 -6.29
CA VAL A 35 9.32 -7.57 -7.08
C VAL A 35 8.38 -7.88 -8.24
N ALA A 36 7.21 -7.24 -8.26
CA ALA A 36 6.26 -7.32 -9.36
C ALA A 36 6.35 -6.05 -10.23
N LEU A 37 6.75 -6.20 -11.49
CA LEU A 37 6.89 -5.10 -12.47
C LEU A 37 6.03 -5.28 -13.73
N GLY A 38 5.52 -6.48 -13.98
CA GLY A 38 4.72 -6.76 -15.17
C GLY A 38 3.31 -6.24 -15.02
N GLU A 39 2.82 -5.45 -15.97
CA GLU A 39 1.42 -5.00 -16.01
C GLU A 39 0.46 -6.18 -15.94
N TYR A 40 -0.70 -5.96 -15.31
CA TYR A 40 -1.73 -6.98 -15.07
C TYR A 40 -1.23 -8.18 -14.25
N PHE A 41 -0.22 -7.97 -13.41
CA PHE A 41 0.25 -9.01 -12.48
C PHE A 41 -0.84 -9.34 -11.45
N ILE A 42 -1.10 -10.63 -11.25
CA ILE A 42 -2.05 -11.11 -10.25
C ILE A 42 -1.35 -12.09 -9.31
N ALA A 43 -1.45 -11.85 -8.01
CA ALA A 43 -1.10 -12.83 -6.98
C ALA A 43 -2.35 -13.23 -6.19
N ARG A 44 -2.46 -14.53 -5.92
CA ARG A 44 -3.59 -15.08 -5.17
C ARG A 44 -3.15 -16.18 -4.21
N ASP A 45 -3.76 -16.21 -3.03
CA ASP A 45 -3.63 -17.31 -2.07
C ASP A 45 -2.15 -17.58 -1.68
N ILE A 46 -1.36 -16.53 -1.46
CA ILE A 46 0.11 -16.60 -1.23
C ILE A 46 0.62 -15.56 -0.23
N GLY A 47 1.62 -15.95 0.57
CA GLY A 47 2.38 -15.06 1.43
C GLY A 47 3.71 -14.58 0.83
N PHE A 48 4.04 -13.32 1.04
CA PHE A 48 5.33 -12.70 0.78
C PHE A 48 5.94 -12.25 2.11
N GLU A 49 7.15 -12.68 2.41
CA GLU A 49 7.79 -12.43 3.68
C GLU A 49 9.19 -11.82 3.52
N ASN A 50 9.50 -10.86 4.36
CA ASN A 50 10.89 -10.53 4.69
C ASN A 50 11.17 -10.82 6.16
N SER A 51 12.00 -11.83 6.40
CA SER A 51 12.30 -12.38 7.73
C SER A 51 13.51 -11.71 8.40
N ALA A 52 13.96 -10.55 7.92
CA ALA A 52 15.14 -9.87 8.46
C ALA A 52 15.01 -9.45 9.94
N GLY A 53 13.79 -9.17 10.41
CA GLY A 53 13.54 -8.74 11.79
C GLY A 53 13.61 -7.22 11.99
N PRO A 54 13.09 -6.70 13.12
CA PRO A 54 12.98 -5.26 13.35
C PRO A 54 14.33 -4.57 13.61
N GLU A 55 15.36 -5.29 14.02
CA GLU A 55 16.73 -4.80 14.23
C GLU A 55 17.45 -4.48 12.91
N LYS A 56 16.93 -4.96 11.79
CA LYS A 56 17.51 -4.78 10.46
C LYS A 56 16.96 -3.58 9.70
N HIS A 57 16.10 -2.78 10.34
CA HIS A 57 15.45 -1.61 9.76
C HIS A 57 14.69 -1.96 8.47
N GLN A 58 14.81 -1.16 7.40
CA GLN A 58 14.01 -1.31 6.18
C GLN A 58 14.26 -2.66 5.50
N ALA A 59 13.20 -3.46 5.36
CA ALA A 59 13.26 -4.81 4.81
C ALA A 59 11.92 -5.16 4.13
N VAL A 60 11.87 -4.98 2.81
CA VAL A 60 10.62 -5.07 2.04
C VAL A 60 10.26 -6.54 1.78
N ALA A 61 9.02 -6.93 2.05
CA ALA A 61 8.49 -8.25 1.70
C ALA A 61 8.02 -8.28 0.23
N LEU A 62 7.29 -7.25 -0.18
CA LEU A 62 6.79 -7.12 -1.55
C LEU A 62 6.95 -5.69 -2.05
N ARG A 63 7.54 -5.54 -3.24
CA ARG A 63 7.56 -4.27 -3.99
C ARG A 63 6.77 -4.40 -5.28
N VAL A 64 5.86 -3.46 -5.51
CA VAL A 64 4.96 -3.47 -6.68
C VAL A 64 5.14 -2.20 -7.48
N GLY A 65 5.55 -2.35 -8.73
CA GLY A 65 5.62 -1.29 -9.74
C GLY A 65 4.98 -1.75 -11.05
N ALA A 66 3.86 -2.45 -10.94
CA ALA A 66 3.07 -3.01 -12.04
C ALA A 66 1.71 -2.31 -12.08
N ASP A 67 1.35 -1.77 -13.24
CA ASP A 67 0.03 -1.17 -13.44
C ASP A 67 -1.06 -2.24 -13.54
N MET A 68 -2.26 -1.90 -13.08
CA MET A 68 -3.43 -2.79 -13.01
C MET A 68 -3.12 -4.13 -12.30
N SER A 69 -2.31 -4.08 -11.24
CA SER A 69 -1.95 -5.28 -10.48
C SER A 69 -3.00 -5.62 -9.42
N ILE A 70 -3.23 -6.93 -9.20
CA ILE A 70 -4.19 -7.43 -8.20
C ILE A 70 -3.50 -8.40 -7.23
N PHE A 71 -3.79 -8.22 -5.94
CA PHE A 71 -3.44 -9.15 -4.88
C PHE A 71 -4.71 -9.60 -4.17
N TYR A 72 -5.00 -10.89 -4.18
CA TYR A 72 -6.23 -11.44 -3.61
C TYR A 72 -5.95 -12.56 -2.59
N ASN A 73 -6.37 -12.37 -1.34
CA ASN A 73 -6.08 -13.30 -0.25
C ASN A 73 -4.58 -13.57 -0.10
N CYS A 74 -3.79 -12.48 -0.06
CA CYS A 74 -2.34 -12.52 0.13
C CYS A 74 -1.93 -12.04 1.52
N ASP A 75 -0.84 -12.61 2.03
CA ASP A 75 -0.17 -12.10 3.24
C ASP A 75 1.11 -11.36 2.84
N MET A 76 1.30 -10.14 3.32
CA MET A 76 2.58 -9.44 3.29
C MET A 76 3.08 -9.31 4.73
N ASP A 77 4.20 -9.96 5.04
CA ASP A 77 4.67 -10.14 6.41
C ASP A 77 6.11 -9.63 6.57
N GLY A 78 6.28 -8.65 7.46
CA GLY A 78 7.57 -8.04 7.75
C GLY A 78 7.53 -7.20 9.02
N TYR A 79 8.50 -6.29 9.14
CA TYR A 79 8.56 -5.30 10.21
C TYR A 79 8.51 -3.89 9.61
N GLN A 80 9.66 -3.24 9.44
CA GLN A 80 9.73 -1.92 8.81
C GLN A 80 9.71 -2.04 7.28
N ASP A 81 8.91 -1.21 6.62
CA ASP A 81 8.79 -1.11 5.16
C ASP A 81 8.24 -2.39 4.48
N THR A 82 7.30 -3.09 5.11
CA THR A 82 6.80 -4.42 4.65
C THR A 82 6.28 -4.43 3.20
N LEU A 83 5.36 -3.54 2.85
CA LEU A 83 4.76 -3.44 1.52
C LEU A 83 5.13 -2.10 0.87
N TYR A 84 5.94 -2.19 -0.18
CA TYR A 84 6.29 -1.06 -1.02
C TYR A 84 5.38 -0.98 -2.24
N ALA A 85 4.25 -0.30 -2.08
CA ALA A 85 3.33 0.07 -3.16
C ALA A 85 3.93 1.22 -3.98
N HIS A 86 4.95 0.89 -4.79
CA HIS A 86 5.90 1.85 -5.32
C HIS A 86 5.28 2.83 -6.33
N THR A 87 4.56 2.33 -7.34
CA THR A 87 3.98 3.17 -8.41
C THR A 87 2.85 2.46 -9.18
N TYR A 88 2.16 3.19 -10.06
CA TYR A 88 1.00 2.76 -10.87
C TYR A 88 -0.25 2.37 -10.06
N ARG A 89 -1.28 1.84 -10.73
CA ARG A 89 -2.55 1.42 -10.10
C ARG A 89 -2.45 0.01 -9.56
N GLN A 90 -2.91 -0.18 -8.33
CA GLN A 90 -2.81 -1.45 -7.61
C GLN A 90 -4.08 -1.70 -6.79
N PHE A 91 -4.57 -2.93 -6.80
CA PHE A 91 -5.74 -3.34 -6.03
C PHE A 91 -5.42 -4.53 -5.12
N TYR A 92 -5.74 -4.39 -3.83
CA TYR A 92 -5.51 -5.42 -2.81
C TYR A 92 -6.86 -5.78 -2.20
N ARG A 93 -7.21 -7.06 -2.22
CA ARG A 93 -8.50 -7.57 -1.74
C ARG A 93 -8.29 -8.71 -0.76
N ASP A 94 -8.94 -8.64 0.39
CA ASP A 94 -8.91 -9.69 1.41
C ASP A 94 -7.46 -10.05 1.84
N CYS A 95 -6.53 -9.09 1.78
CA CYS A 95 -5.13 -9.30 2.13
C CYS A 95 -4.84 -8.94 3.58
N ARG A 96 -3.76 -9.48 4.14
CA ARG A 96 -3.21 -9.07 5.44
C ARG A 96 -1.81 -8.49 5.26
N ILE A 97 -1.59 -7.29 5.79
CA ILE A 97 -0.29 -6.62 5.77
C ILE A 97 0.15 -6.41 7.21
N THR A 98 1.26 -7.02 7.59
CA THR A 98 1.76 -7.04 8.98
C THR A 98 3.07 -6.30 9.09
N GLY A 99 3.21 -5.38 10.04
CA GLY A 99 4.47 -4.64 10.21
C GLY A 99 4.51 -3.70 11.40
N THR A 100 5.56 -2.87 11.44
CA THR A 100 5.84 -1.91 12.51
C THR A 100 5.89 -0.48 12.00
N ILE A 101 7.01 -0.04 11.44
CA ILE A 101 7.26 1.32 10.98
C ILE A 101 7.00 1.38 9.48
N ASP A 102 6.19 2.35 9.05
CA ASP A 102 5.93 2.69 7.64
C ASP A 102 5.61 1.46 6.78
N PHE A 103 4.88 0.49 7.35
CA PHE A 103 4.85 -0.86 6.77
C PHE A 103 4.00 -0.96 5.50
N LEU A 104 3.19 0.05 5.20
CA LEU A 104 2.57 0.28 3.90
C LEU A 104 3.01 1.66 3.37
N PHE A 105 3.84 1.69 2.34
CA PHE A 105 4.44 2.93 1.85
C PHE A 105 4.63 2.96 0.33
N GLY A 106 4.84 4.16 -0.21
CA GLY A 106 5.12 4.38 -1.63
C GLY A 106 4.24 5.45 -2.28
N ASP A 107 4.26 5.51 -3.60
CA ASP A 107 3.61 6.55 -4.42
C ASP A 107 2.77 5.94 -5.56
N SER A 108 2.14 4.78 -5.32
CA SER A 108 1.12 4.22 -6.22
C SER A 108 -0.25 4.89 -6.03
N ALA A 109 -1.15 4.69 -6.99
CA ALA A 109 -2.59 4.73 -6.72
C ALA A 109 -3.01 3.33 -6.22
N ALA A 110 -2.88 3.09 -4.92
CA ALA A 110 -3.17 1.79 -4.31
C ALA A 110 -4.45 1.81 -3.48
N LEU A 111 -5.33 0.85 -3.76
CA LEU A 111 -6.59 0.70 -3.05
C LEU A 111 -6.70 -0.68 -2.41
N PHE A 112 -7.02 -0.68 -1.13
CA PHE A 112 -7.15 -1.87 -0.30
C PHE A 112 -8.62 -2.03 0.10
N GLN A 113 -9.22 -3.19 -0.21
CA GLN A 113 -10.59 -3.52 0.16
C GLN A 113 -10.65 -4.76 1.04
N ASN A 114 -11.30 -4.63 2.19
CA ASN A 114 -11.46 -5.72 3.16
C ASN A 114 -10.12 -6.34 3.60
N CYS A 115 -9.06 -5.53 3.62
CA CYS A 115 -7.73 -5.94 4.07
C CYS A 115 -7.56 -5.72 5.57
N THR A 116 -6.63 -6.45 6.18
CA THR A 116 -6.22 -6.27 7.57
C THR A 116 -4.82 -5.65 7.64
N MET A 117 -4.72 -4.47 8.24
CA MET A 117 -3.45 -3.85 8.63
C MET A 117 -3.14 -4.32 10.06
N LEU A 118 -2.16 -5.21 10.21
CA LEU A 118 -1.84 -5.86 11.47
C LEU A 118 -0.57 -5.25 12.08
N VAL A 119 -0.72 -4.43 13.10
CA VAL A 119 0.40 -3.77 13.78
C VAL A 119 1.04 -4.76 14.75
N ARG A 120 2.34 -5.02 14.58
CA ARG A 120 3.09 -5.95 15.42
C ARG A 120 4.02 -5.22 16.39
N LYS A 121 4.52 -5.95 17.40
CA LYS A 121 5.45 -5.42 18.40
C LYS A 121 6.73 -4.86 17.77
N PRO A 122 7.07 -3.58 17.97
CA PRO A 122 8.32 -2.99 17.51
C PRO A 122 9.45 -3.17 18.54
N LEU A 123 10.64 -2.63 18.26
CA LEU A 123 11.73 -2.54 19.23
C LEU A 123 11.47 -1.42 20.27
N PRO A 124 12.18 -1.44 21.42
CA PRO A 124 12.20 -0.32 22.36
C PRO A 124 12.43 1.03 21.66
N ASN A 125 11.72 2.07 22.12
CA ASN A 125 11.80 3.44 21.61
C ASN A 125 11.33 3.65 20.15
N GLN A 126 10.77 2.63 19.51
CA GLN A 126 10.10 2.79 18.21
C GLN A 126 8.61 3.07 18.37
N GLN A 127 8.00 3.55 17.30
CA GLN A 127 6.56 3.74 17.16
C GLN A 127 6.11 2.96 15.93
N CYS A 128 4.86 2.51 15.90
CA CYS A 128 4.30 1.86 14.73
C CYS A 128 3.52 2.86 13.87
N ILE A 129 3.70 2.78 12.57
CA ILE A 129 3.05 3.66 11.60
C ILE A 129 2.51 2.79 10.48
N VAL A 130 1.19 2.84 10.28
CA VAL A 130 0.53 2.04 9.25
C VAL A 130 0.94 2.52 7.86
N THR A 131 0.78 3.81 7.56
CA THR A 131 1.06 4.35 6.22
C THR A 131 2.16 5.40 6.17
N ALA A 132 2.98 5.36 5.12
CA ALA A 132 3.92 6.43 4.78
C ALA A 132 3.83 6.75 3.28
N GLN A 133 2.83 7.55 2.91
CA GLN A 133 2.56 7.84 1.50
C GLN A 133 3.53 8.90 0.95
N GLY A 134 3.99 8.68 -0.28
CA GLY A 134 5.13 9.35 -0.88
C GLY A 134 4.83 10.26 -2.08
N ARG A 135 3.62 10.81 -2.20
CA ARG A 135 3.27 11.76 -3.27
C ARG A 135 4.09 13.04 -3.18
N LYS A 136 4.84 13.35 -4.24
CA LYS A 136 5.80 14.46 -4.28
C LYS A 136 5.26 15.72 -4.94
N GLU A 137 4.31 15.57 -5.86
CA GLU A 137 3.76 16.68 -6.63
C GLU A 137 2.23 16.72 -6.46
N LYS A 138 1.67 17.94 -6.36
CA LYS A 138 0.23 18.16 -6.17
C LYS A 138 -0.61 17.48 -7.26
N ASN A 139 -0.14 17.54 -8.51
CA ASN A 139 -0.85 17.04 -9.69
C ASN A 139 -0.74 15.53 -9.93
N GLN A 140 -0.07 14.77 -9.05
CA GLN A 140 -0.08 13.32 -9.13
C GLN A 140 -1.42 12.77 -8.62
N THR A 141 -2.01 11.84 -9.38
CA THR A 141 -3.25 11.13 -9.03
C THR A 141 -3.04 10.00 -8.01
N THR A 142 -1.86 9.92 -7.39
CA THR A 142 -1.44 8.82 -6.50
C THR A 142 -1.92 8.99 -5.07
N GLY A 143 -1.91 7.91 -4.29
CA GLY A 143 -2.43 7.89 -2.92
C GLY A 143 -2.68 6.47 -2.43
N ILE A 144 -2.81 6.33 -1.12
CA ILE A 144 -3.18 5.06 -0.47
C ILE A 144 -4.60 5.18 0.05
N VAL A 145 -5.49 4.29 -0.39
CA VAL A 145 -6.89 4.22 0.05
C VAL A 145 -7.13 2.90 0.78
N LEU A 146 -7.52 2.98 2.06
CA LEU A 146 -7.99 1.85 2.85
C LEU A 146 -9.52 1.91 2.93
N GLN A 147 -10.22 1.03 2.22
CA GLN A 147 -11.67 0.96 2.19
C GLN A 147 -12.17 -0.33 2.85
N ASN A 148 -13.06 -0.20 3.84
CA ASN A 148 -13.57 -1.35 4.60
C ASN A 148 -12.47 -2.27 5.12
N CYS A 149 -11.32 -1.70 5.50
CA CYS A 149 -10.21 -2.43 6.07
C CYS A 149 -10.35 -2.54 7.59
N THR A 150 -9.55 -3.40 8.20
CA THR A 150 -9.40 -3.50 9.66
C THR A 150 -7.99 -3.11 10.05
N ILE A 151 -7.83 -2.07 10.86
CA ILE A 151 -6.54 -1.71 11.48
C ILE A 151 -6.57 -2.23 12.91
N THR A 152 -5.71 -3.19 13.22
CA THR A 152 -5.74 -3.91 14.50
C THR A 152 -4.34 -4.36 14.93
N ALA A 153 -4.20 -4.79 16.18
CA ALA A 153 -2.92 -5.22 16.73
C ALA A 153 -2.76 -6.75 16.68
N ASP A 154 -1.56 -7.17 16.29
CA ASP A 154 -1.07 -8.54 16.47
C ASP A 154 -1.13 -8.93 17.96
N PRO A 155 -1.37 -10.21 18.30
CA PRO A 155 -1.36 -10.66 19.69
C PRO A 155 -0.08 -10.28 20.46
N SER A 156 1.07 -10.16 19.79
CA SER A 156 2.33 -9.71 20.43
C SER A 156 2.34 -8.22 20.81
N TYR A 157 1.52 -7.38 20.18
CA TYR A 157 1.45 -5.94 20.44
C TYR A 157 0.50 -5.62 21.60
N ARG A 158 -0.59 -6.38 21.79
CA ARG A 158 -1.60 -6.12 22.84
C ARG A 158 -1.02 -5.91 24.23
N PRO A 159 -0.09 -6.75 24.73
CA PRO A 159 0.45 -6.59 26.07
C PRO A 159 1.29 -5.32 26.25
N VAL A 160 1.70 -4.68 25.15
CA VAL A 160 2.62 -3.54 25.14
C VAL A 160 2.04 -2.28 24.49
N GLN A 161 0.74 -2.27 24.18
CA GLN A 161 0.08 -1.16 23.47
C GLN A 161 0.06 0.16 24.26
N THR A 162 0.18 0.10 25.58
CA THR A 162 0.31 1.30 26.43
C THR A 162 1.72 1.87 26.44
N THR A 163 2.71 1.09 26.00
CA THR A 163 4.13 1.47 25.98
C THR A 163 4.55 1.96 24.61
N PHE A 164 4.16 1.25 23.55
CA PHE A 164 4.45 1.62 22.17
C PHE A 164 3.25 2.32 21.57
N LYS A 165 3.49 3.45 20.92
CA LYS A 165 2.43 4.20 20.24
C LYS A 165 2.24 3.68 18.82
N SER A 166 1.02 3.77 18.29
CA SER A 166 0.75 3.52 16.88
C SER A 166 -0.12 4.60 16.23
N TYR A 167 0.12 4.84 14.94
CA TYR A 167 -0.50 5.92 14.17
C TYR A 167 -0.98 5.41 12.79
N LEU A 168 -1.99 6.08 12.25
CA LEU A 168 -2.56 5.82 10.93
C LEU A 168 -1.55 6.09 9.80
N GLY A 169 -0.73 7.12 9.96
CA GLY A 169 0.31 7.44 8.98
C GLY A 169 1.13 8.67 9.30
N ARG A 170 2.11 8.93 8.43
CA ARG A 170 2.94 10.15 8.42
C ARG A 170 3.38 10.54 7.01
N PRO A 171 3.57 11.83 6.71
CA PRO A 171 3.77 12.29 5.34
C PRO A 171 5.23 12.16 4.90
N TRP A 172 5.56 11.04 4.24
CA TRP A 172 6.92 10.81 3.74
C TRP A 172 7.36 11.85 2.69
N LYS A 173 6.40 12.40 1.95
CA LYS A 173 6.60 13.47 0.96
C LYS A 173 5.54 14.57 1.11
N GLU A 174 5.84 15.72 0.52
CA GLU A 174 5.16 17.00 0.76
C GLU A 174 3.66 16.97 0.50
N PHE A 175 3.22 16.27 -0.54
CA PHE A 175 1.80 16.16 -0.90
C PHE A 175 1.20 14.82 -0.52
N SER A 176 1.76 14.15 0.48
CA SER A 176 1.34 12.81 0.94
C SER A 176 -0.18 12.69 1.04
N ARG A 177 -0.77 11.67 0.44
CA ARG A 177 -2.22 11.45 0.39
C ARG A 177 -2.62 10.05 0.85
N THR A 178 -3.35 9.98 1.96
CA THR A 178 -3.88 8.74 2.53
C THR A 178 -5.34 8.93 2.91
N ILE A 179 -6.20 8.02 2.46
CA ILE A 179 -7.64 8.01 2.74
C ILE A 179 -7.97 6.72 3.49
N ILE A 180 -8.63 6.85 4.64
CA ILE A 180 -9.11 5.70 5.42
C ILE A 180 -10.62 5.84 5.54
N MET A 181 -11.36 4.98 4.85
CA MET A 181 -12.81 5.07 4.80
C MET A 181 -13.49 3.73 5.06
N GLU A 182 -14.68 3.79 5.65
CA GLU A 182 -15.53 2.63 5.91
C GLU A 182 -14.84 1.53 6.74
N SER A 183 -13.75 1.87 7.44
CA SER A 183 -12.82 0.91 8.03
C SER A 183 -13.03 0.78 9.54
N TYR A 184 -12.67 -0.38 10.09
CA TYR A 184 -12.61 -0.58 11.54
C TYR A 184 -11.23 -0.17 12.06
N ILE A 185 -11.18 0.78 12.99
CA ILE A 185 -9.97 1.27 13.63
C ILE A 185 -10.02 0.89 15.11
N ASP A 186 -9.14 -0.04 15.49
CA ASP A 186 -9.08 -0.59 16.83
C ASP A 186 -8.33 0.32 17.82
N ASP A 187 -8.37 -0.02 19.10
CA ASP A 187 -7.95 0.83 20.23
C ASP A 187 -6.44 1.12 20.33
N LEU A 188 -5.62 0.49 19.49
CA LEU A 188 -4.17 0.71 19.44
C LEU A 188 -3.77 2.07 18.87
N ILE A 189 -4.63 2.69 18.05
CA ILE A 189 -4.31 3.94 17.35
C ILE A 189 -4.46 5.11 18.30
N MET A 190 -3.40 5.91 18.40
CA MET A 190 -3.37 7.10 19.25
C MET A 190 -4.47 8.09 18.86
N PRO A 191 -5.08 8.83 19.81
CA PRO A 191 -6.17 9.77 19.52
C PRO A 191 -5.79 10.85 18.49
N GLU A 192 -4.51 11.26 18.46
CA GLU A 192 -3.95 12.18 17.47
C GLU A 192 -4.09 11.66 16.03
N GLY A 193 -4.12 10.33 15.85
CA GLY A 193 -4.30 9.62 14.59
C GLY A 193 -3.07 9.63 13.69
N TRP A 194 -2.56 10.82 13.37
CA TRP A 194 -1.48 11.03 12.41
C TRP A 194 -0.22 11.56 13.11
N LEU A 195 0.96 11.16 12.62
CA LEU A 195 2.26 11.53 13.19
C LEU A 195 3.02 12.47 12.24
N PRO A 196 3.62 13.58 12.71
CA PRO A 196 4.46 14.42 11.86
C PRO A 196 5.65 13.61 11.32
N TRP A 197 6.07 13.90 10.08
CA TRP A 197 7.30 13.32 9.53
C TRP A 197 8.54 13.95 10.17
N ASN A 198 8.62 15.29 10.13
CA ASN A 198 9.69 16.07 10.75
C ASN A 198 9.22 17.53 10.96
N GLY A 199 9.05 17.95 12.21
CA GLY A 199 8.55 19.29 12.53
C GLY A 199 7.22 19.59 11.81
N ASN A 200 7.17 20.72 11.11
CA ASN A 200 5.98 21.15 10.36
C ASN A 200 5.99 20.74 8.88
N PHE A 201 6.93 19.88 8.45
CA PHE A 201 6.99 19.42 7.07
C PHE A 201 5.68 18.75 6.65
N ALA A 202 5.15 19.16 5.49
CA ALA A 202 3.96 18.62 4.83
C ALA A 202 2.62 18.77 5.60
N LEU A 203 2.59 19.37 6.79
CA LEU A 203 1.37 19.44 7.60
C LEU A 203 0.27 20.28 6.94
N ASP A 204 0.66 21.28 6.13
CA ASP A 204 -0.28 22.14 5.41
C ASP A 204 -0.68 21.62 4.02
N THR A 205 0.07 20.66 3.48
CA THR A 205 0.00 20.24 2.07
C THR A 205 -0.36 18.77 1.89
N CYS A 206 -0.23 17.94 2.93
CA CYS A 206 -0.73 16.56 2.89
C CYS A 206 -2.27 16.54 2.75
N HIS A 207 -2.81 15.40 2.34
CA HIS A 207 -4.24 15.18 2.23
C HIS A 207 -4.60 13.88 2.94
N TYR A 208 -4.94 13.99 4.22
CA TYR A 208 -5.35 12.89 5.08
C TYR A 208 -6.81 13.00 5.44
N ALA A 209 -7.58 11.95 5.14
CA ALA A 209 -9.02 11.95 5.37
C ALA A 209 -9.48 10.65 6.01
N GLU A 210 -10.42 10.79 6.93
CA GLU A 210 -11.13 9.69 7.59
C GLU A 210 -12.65 9.84 7.35
N PHE A 211 -13.28 8.82 6.76
CA PHE A 211 -14.71 8.88 6.38
C PHE A 211 -15.47 7.61 6.79
N ASN A 212 -16.57 7.76 7.53
CA ASN A 212 -17.45 6.66 7.93
C ASN A 212 -16.71 5.46 8.59
N ASN A 213 -15.64 5.74 9.35
CA ASN A 213 -14.89 4.73 10.07
C ASN A 213 -15.60 4.33 11.38
N ARG A 214 -15.42 3.07 11.78
CA ARG A 214 -16.00 2.47 13.00
C ARG A 214 -14.89 1.95 13.91
N GLY A 215 -15.25 1.59 15.14
CA GLY A 215 -14.33 1.03 16.13
C GLY A 215 -13.92 2.04 17.20
N PRO A 216 -13.27 1.57 18.27
CA PRO A 216 -12.99 2.37 19.47
C PRO A 216 -12.09 3.59 19.22
N ALA A 217 -11.21 3.54 18.20
CA ALA A 217 -10.32 4.66 17.88
C ALA A 217 -10.78 5.48 16.65
N SER A 218 -12.01 5.30 16.15
CA SER A 218 -12.50 6.04 14.97
C SER A 218 -12.94 7.47 15.27
N SER A 219 -13.02 7.88 16.54
CA SER A 219 -13.38 9.25 16.92
C SER A 219 -12.34 10.25 16.41
N LYS A 220 -12.82 11.28 15.69
CA LYS A 220 -11.98 12.36 15.15
C LYS A 220 -11.73 13.51 16.14
N LEU A 221 -12.34 13.50 17.33
CA LEU A 221 -12.37 14.65 18.27
C LEU A 221 -10.97 15.15 18.67
N ASN A 222 -10.04 14.23 18.88
CA ASN A 222 -8.68 14.51 19.35
C ASN A 222 -7.61 14.36 18.26
N ARG A 223 -8.03 14.27 16.98
CA ARG A 223 -7.10 14.25 15.86
C ARG A 223 -6.30 15.54 15.82
N VAL A 224 -5.08 15.43 15.29
CA VAL A 224 -4.25 16.61 14.98
C VAL A 224 -5.01 17.62 14.12
N ARG A 225 -4.72 18.91 14.31
CA ARG A 225 -5.41 20.03 13.64
C ARG A 225 -4.62 20.60 12.47
N TRP A 226 -3.93 19.74 11.73
CA TRP A 226 -3.17 20.17 10.56
C TRP A 226 -4.12 20.56 9.44
N ARG A 227 -3.78 21.59 8.65
CA ARG A 227 -4.58 21.95 7.47
C ARG A 227 -4.67 20.79 6.46
N GLY A 228 -3.67 19.92 6.41
CA GLY A 228 -3.68 18.72 5.57
C GLY A 228 -4.53 17.55 6.09
N VAL A 229 -5.07 17.62 7.31
CA VAL A 229 -6.08 16.66 7.79
C VAL A 229 -7.46 17.23 7.46
N LYS A 230 -8.13 16.59 6.50
CA LYS A 230 -9.31 17.10 5.80
C LYS A 230 -10.60 16.48 6.34
N ASN A 231 -11.61 17.32 6.51
CA ASN A 231 -12.98 16.87 6.65
C ASN A 231 -13.65 16.84 5.28
N VAL A 232 -13.83 15.65 4.70
CA VAL A 232 -14.34 15.50 3.33
C VAL A 232 -15.81 15.09 3.32
N SER A 233 -16.59 15.65 2.38
CA SER A 233 -18.00 15.28 2.23
C SER A 233 -18.20 13.94 1.54
N THR A 234 -19.43 13.43 1.58
CA THR A 234 -19.87 12.26 0.83
C THR A 234 -19.64 12.40 -0.67
N THR A 235 -19.77 13.61 -1.24
CA THR A 235 -19.53 13.85 -2.66
C THR A 235 -18.04 13.76 -2.98
N SER A 236 -17.20 14.37 -2.14
CA SER A 236 -15.75 14.37 -2.34
C SER A 236 -15.12 12.99 -2.15
N ILE A 237 -15.55 12.23 -1.13
CA ILE A 237 -14.96 10.92 -0.82
C ILE A 237 -15.19 9.89 -1.93
N GLN A 238 -16.25 10.03 -2.73
CA GLN A 238 -16.53 9.12 -3.87
C GLN A 238 -15.38 9.08 -4.89
N ARG A 239 -14.58 10.16 -5.00
CA ARG A 239 -13.38 10.21 -5.86
C ARG A 239 -12.34 9.16 -5.50
N TYR A 240 -12.34 8.70 -4.25
CA TYR A 240 -11.41 7.69 -3.75
C TYR A 240 -11.96 6.27 -3.80
N THR A 241 -13.19 6.08 -4.31
CA THR A 241 -13.74 4.74 -4.56
C THR A 241 -13.04 4.07 -5.73
N ALA A 242 -13.13 2.75 -5.79
CA ALA A 242 -12.29 1.98 -6.68
C ALA A 242 -12.64 2.16 -8.18
N SER A 243 -13.90 2.46 -8.51
CA SER A 243 -14.31 2.80 -9.88
C SER A 243 -13.69 4.10 -10.37
N VAL A 244 -13.46 5.08 -9.48
CA VAL A 244 -12.94 6.40 -9.83
C VAL A 244 -11.43 6.46 -9.67
N PHE A 245 -10.92 6.15 -8.47
CA PHE A 245 -9.52 6.38 -8.10
C PHE A 245 -8.52 5.56 -8.92
N ILE A 246 -8.88 4.30 -9.22
CA ILE A 246 -8.03 3.38 -9.97
C ILE A 246 -8.67 2.92 -11.29
N ALA A 247 -9.76 3.57 -11.72
CA ALA A 247 -10.54 3.17 -12.90
C ALA A 247 -10.91 1.68 -12.89
N GLY A 248 -11.24 1.14 -11.71
CA GLY A 248 -11.31 -0.30 -11.42
C GLY A 248 -12.26 -1.09 -12.30
N ASP A 249 -13.36 -0.48 -12.73
CA ASP A 249 -14.40 -1.12 -13.54
C ASP A 249 -13.89 -1.64 -14.89
N SER A 250 -12.82 -1.05 -15.41
CA SER A 250 -12.24 -1.42 -16.71
C SER A 250 -11.35 -2.66 -16.68
N TRP A 251 -10.87 -3.09 -15.50
CA TRP A 251 -9.86 -4.16 -15.41
C TRP A 251 -10.08 -5.18 -14.29
N ILE A 252 -10.69 -4.82 -13.17
CA ILE A 252 -10.87 -5.74 -12.04
C ILE A 252 -11.95 -6.81 -12.32
N PRO A 253 -13.16 -6.47 -12.83
CA PRO A 253 -14.20 -7.48 -13.06
C PRO A 253 -13.79 -8.62 -14.00
N LEU A 254 -12.90 -8.33 -14.96
CA LEU A 254 -12.38 -9.33 -15.92
C LEU A 254 -11.58 -10.46 -15.25
N THR A 255 -11.09 -10.23 -14.02
CA THR A 255 -10.29 -11.21 -13.27
C THR A 255 -11.14 -12.13 -12.39
N GLY A 256 -12.41 -11.79 -12.16
CA GLY A 256 -13.30 -12.50 -11.23
C GLY A 256 -12.99 -12.28 -9.74
N VAL A 257 -12.05 -11.39 -9.41
CA VAL A 257 -11.78 -11.00 -8.01
C VAL A 257 -12.93 -10.13 -7.47
N PRO A 258 -13.45 -10.39 -6.26
CA PRO A 258 -14.48 -9.55 -5.66
C PRO A 258 -14.02 -8.11 -5.48
N TYR A 259 -14.92 -7.17 -5.78
CA TYR A 259 -14.60 -5.75 -5.81
C TYR A 259 -15.88 -4.93 -5.62
N ALA A 260 -15.79 -3.87 -4.81
CA ALA A 260 -16.85 -2.88 -4.69
C ALA A 260 -16.47 -1.62 -5.48
N PRO A 261 -17.27 -1.19 -6.47
CA PRO A 261 -16.93 -0.02 -7.29
C PRO A 261 -17.04 1.31 -6.54
N GLY A 262 -17.98 1.41 -5.60
CA GLY A 262 -18.32 2.63 -4.87
C GLY A 262 -18.12 2.50 -3.36
N LEU A 263 -18.86 3.30 -2.60
CA LEU A 263 -19.01 3.13 -1.15
C LEU A 263 -19.72 1.80 -0.85
N ILE A 264 -19.34 1.16 0.24
CA ILE A 264 -19.85 -0.16 0.67
C ILE A 264 -21.01 0.00 1.64
N TYR A 265 -21.01 1.05 2.45
CA TYR A 265 -22.04 1.36 3.42
C TYR A 265 -22.75 2.65 3.05
N ASP A 266 -23.97 2.81 3.57
CA ASP A 266 -24.68 4.07 3.44
C ASP A 266 -23.83 5.19 4.07
N PRO A 267 -23.65 6.31 3.36
CA PRO A 267 -22.91 7.44 3.90
C PRO A 267 -23.66 8.03 5.11
N PRO A 268 -22.95 8.59 6.09
CA PRO A 268 -23.59 9.27 7.20
C PRO A 268 -24.48 10.42 6.68
N PRO A 269 -25.58 10.73 7.37
CA PRO A 269 -26.39 11.91 7.05
C PRO A 269 -25.52 13.16 7.03
N ASN A 270 -25.89 14.13 6.19
CA ASN A 270 -25.25 15.44 6.25
C ASN A 270 -25.43 16.02 7.66
N ASP A 271 -24.31 16.26 8.33
CA ASP A 271 -24.24 16.71 9.71
C ASP A 271 -24.14 18.24 9.83
N GLY A 272 -24.18 18.96 8.70
CA GLY A 272 -24.08 20.42 8.65
C GLY A 272 -22.70 20.97 8.98
N ASN A 273 -21.67 20.12 9.05
CA ASN A 273 -20.29 20.54 9.25
C ASN A 273 -19.71 21.20 8.00
N ASP A 274 -18.73 22.08 8.21
CA ASP A 274 -17.91 22.61 7.12
C ASP A 274 -17.03 21.47 6.55
N TYR A 275 -17.09 21.30 5.24
CA TYR A 275 -16.30 20.33 4.49
C TYR A 275 -15.20 21.05 3.72
N ASP A 276 -13.99 20.48 3.75
CA ASP A 276 -12.84 20.93 2.98
C ASP A 276 -12.93 20.46 1.52
N ASP A 277 -14.08 20.70 0.89
CA ASP A 277 -14.36 20.27 -0.48
C ASP A 277 -13.79 21.22 -1.54
N GLU A 278 -13.42 22.45 -1.15
CA GLU A 278 -12.92 23.55 -1.99
C GLU A 278 -11.45 23.40 -2.45
N ASP A 279 -10.85 22.20 -2.39
CA ASP A 279 -9.55 21.99 -3.02
C ASP A 279 -9.71 22.01 -4.56
N GLU A 280 -9.70 23.22 -5.13
CA GLU A 280 -9.92 23.66 -6.52
C GLU A 280 -9.03 23.03 -7.61
N ASP A 281 -8.23 21.98 -7.35
CA ASP A 281 -7.20 21.51 -8.31
C ASP A 281 -7.03 19.99 -8.48
N ASP A 282 -7.73 19.14 -7.72
CA ASP A 282 -7.53 17.68 -7.80
C ASP A 282 -8.54 17.00 -8.75
N HIS A 283 -8.14 17.00 -10.03
CA HIS A 283 -8.49 16.07 -11.11
C HIS A 283 -9.94 16.01 -11.64
N ALA A 284 -10.08 16.42 -12.90
CA ALA A 284 -11.09 15.87 -13.80
C ALA A 284 -11.01 14.32 -13.81
N PRO A 285 -12.15 13.61 -13.92
CA PRO A 285 -12.17 12.15 -13.99
C PRO A 285 -11.20 11.65 -15.06
N VAL A 286 -10.48 10.56 -14.76
CA VAL A 286 -9.62 9.87 -15.73
C VAL A 286 -10.49 9.54 -16.95
N PRO A 287 -10.16 10.04 -18.16
CA PRO A 287 -10.91 9.67 -19.35
C PRO A 287 -10.86 8.15 -19.48
N ALA A 288 -12.01 7.51 -19.65
CA ALA A 288 -12.06 6.11 -20.03
C ALA A 288 -11.21 5.94 -21.30
N LEU A 289 -10.19 5.09 -21.25
CA LEU A 289 -9.40 4.77 -22.44
C LEU A 289 -10.37 4.15 -23.46
N SER A 290 -10.47 4.78 -24.63
CA SER A 290 -11.29 4.24 -25.72
C SER A 290 -10.72 2.88 -26.14
N PRO A 291 -11.56 1.93 -26.61
CA PRO A 291 -11.07 0.62 -27.09
C PRO A 291 -9.98 0.74 -28.16
N GLU A 292 -9.97 1.83 -28.94
CA GLU A 292 -8.96 2.12 -29.96
C GLU A 292 -7.58 2.48 -29.38
N SER A 293 -7.52 3.07 -28.18
CA SER A 293 -6.25 3.43 -27.51
C SER A 293 -5.50 2.21 -26.95
N LEU A 294 -6.21 1.11 -26.66
CA LEU A 294 -5.62 -0.17 -26.25
C LEU A 294 -4.96 -0.91 -27.42
N LEU A 295 -5.37 -0.61 -28.66
CA LEU A 295 -4.84 -1.25 -29.88
C LEU A 295 -3.67 -0.47 -30.52
N ALA A 296 -3.37 0.74 -30.03
CA ALA A 296 -2.42 1.67 -30.63
C ALA A 296 -1.13 1.87 -29.81
N ALA A 297 -0.70 0.87 -29.03
CA ALA A 297 0.59 0.94 -28.34
C ALA A 297 1.73 1.00 -29.39
N PRO A 298 2.56 2.07 -29.42
CA PRO A 298 3.70 2.13 -30.32
C PRO A 298 4.72 1.07 -29.91
N SER A 299 5.31 0.41 -30.91
CA SER A 299 6.40 -0.55 -30.69
C SER A 299 7.53 0.10 -29.89
N PRO A 300 8.18 -0.63 -28.96
CA PRO A 300 9.22 -0.07 -28.12
C PRO A 300 10.41 0.39 -28.97
N ILE A 301 10.68 1.70 -28.92
CA ILE A 301 11.93 2.28 -29.42
C ILE A 301 13.00 1.99 -28.36
N PHE A 302 13.90 1.06 -28.66
CA PHE A 302 15.07 0.81 -27.82
C PHE A 302 16.08 1.98 -27.95
N PRO A 303 16.60 2.52 -26.83
CA PRO A 303 17.77 3.39 -26.91
C PRO A 303 19.01 2.57 -27.29
N PRO A 304 20.00 3.15 -28.00
CA PRO A 304 21.20 2.46 -28.44
C PRO A 304 22.03 1.98 -27.24
N GLN A 305 22.56 0.75 -27.37
CA GLN A 305 23.37 0.07 -26.36
C GLN A 305 24.59 0.90 -25.96
N LEU A 306 24.72 1.21 -24.66
CA LEU A 306 25.99 1.62 -24.09
C LEU A 306 26.86 0.38 -23.85
N HIS A 307 28.03 0.33 -24.51
CA HIS A 307 29.08 -0.64 -24.21
C HIS A 307 29.63 -0.39 -22.80
N ILE A 308 29.47 -1.38 -21.91
CA ILE A 308 30.14 -1.43 -20.61
C ILE A 308 31.33 -2.40 -20.74
N ALA A 309 32.52 -1.89 -20.44
CA ALA A 309 33.76 -2.65 -20.42
C ALA A 309 33.78 -3.70 -19.29
N PRO A 310 34.46 -4.86 -19.46
CA PRO A 310 34.47 -5.91 -18.45
C PRO A 310 35.38 -5.56 -17.27
N GLN A 311 34.91 -5.79 -16.05
CA GLN A 311 35.71 -5.79 -14.82
C GLN A 311 35.68 -7.20 -14.18
N PRO A 312 36.75 -7.56 -13.44
CA PRO A 312 37.18 -8.95 -13.28
C PRO A 312 36.40 -9.72 -12.20
N THR A 313 36.34 -11.03 -12.42
CA THR A 313 35.77 -12.04 -11.53
C THR A 313 36.59 -12.18 -10.25
N SER A 314 35.94 -12.07 -9.09
CA SER A 314 36.41 -12.74 -7.87
C SER A 314 35.27 -13.55 -7.25
N SER A 315 35.58 -14.83 -7.04
CA SER A 315 34.77 -15.87 -6.43
C SER A 315 34.77 -15.73 -4.91
N ASN A 316 33.58 -15.78 -4.29
CA ASN A 316 33.26 -16.59 -3.09
C ASN A 316 31.86 -16.20 -2.57
N LEU A 317 30.87 -17.08 -2.76
CA LEU A 317 29.53 -16.98 -2.16
C LEU A 317 29.31 -18.22 -1.28
N PRO A 318 28.93 -18.06 0.01
CA PRO A 318 28.49 -19.18 0.82
C PRO A 318 27.05 -19.62 0.46
N SER A 319 26.75 -20.84 0.88
CA SER A 319 25.61 -21.71 0.54
C SER A 319 24.21 -21.08 0.47
N LYS A 320 23.48 -21.44 -0.59
CA LYS A 320 22.05 -21.17 -0.84
C LYS A 320 21.14 -21.77 0.26
N PRO A 321 20.07 -21.07 0.68
CA PRO A 321 18.95 -21.72 1.35
C PRO A 321 18.04 -22.45 0.35
N THR A 322 17.48 -23.55 0.82
CA THR A 322 16.64 -24.51 0.10
C THR A 322 15.29 -23.91 -0.28
N PHE A 323 14.90 -23.99 -1.56
CA PHE A 323 13.57 -23.64 -2.06
C PHE A 323 12.58 -24.79 -1.82
N ILE A 324 11.40 -24.48 -1.27
CA ILE A 324 10.24 -25.39 -1.32
C ILE A 324 9.46 -25.06 -2.60
N ASN A 325 9.55 -25.96 -3.58
CA ASN A 325 8.81 -25.89 -4.84
C ASN A 325 7.40 -26.45 -4.64
N ASN A 326 6.40 -25.58 -4.50
CA ASN A 326 5.00 -25.90 -4.84
C ASN A 326 4.30 -24.60 -5.22
N PHE A 327 4.50 -24.14 -6.46
CA PHE A 327 3.73 -23.01 -6.99
C PHE A 327 3.31 -23.30 -8.43
N LYS A 328 2.06 -22.99 -8.75
CA LYS A 328 1.56 -23.05 -10.13
C LYS A 328 1.68 -21.65 -10.74
N MET A 329 2.54 -21.53 -11.73
CA MET A 329 2.65 -20.33 -12.55
C MET A 329 1.76 -20.56 -13.78
N PHE A 330 0.71 -19.77 -13.92
CA PHE A 330 -0.19 -19.85 -15.07
C PHE A 330 0.16 -18.74 -16.05
N PHE A 331 0.38 -19.12 -17.30
CA PHE A 331 0.43 -18.21 -18.43
C PHE A 331 -0.93 -18.26 -19.12
N ARG A 332 -1.76 -17.23 -18.97
CA ARG A 332 -2.85 -17.00 -19.92
C ARG A 332 -2.30 -16.07 -21.00
N GLY A 333 -2.02 -16.63 -22.17
CA GLY A 333 -2.01 -15.82 -23.38
C GLY A 333 -3.45 -15.40 -23.64
N LEU A 334 -3.74 -14.12 -23.43
CA LEU A 334 -4.95 -13.49 -23.94
C LEU A 334 -4.65 -12.89 -25.31
#